data_AF-A0A7J6XJ08-F1
#
_entry.id   AF-A0A7J6XJ08-F1
#
_cell.length_a   1.000
_cell.length_b   1.000
_cell.length_c   1.000
_cell.angle_alpha   90.00
_cell.angle_beta   90.00
_cell.angle_gamma   90.00
#
_symmetry.space_group_name_H-M   'P 1'
#
loop_
_entity.id
_entity.type
_entity.pdbx_description
1 polymer ?
#
loop_
_entity_poly.entity_id
_entity_poly.type
_entity_poly.pdbx_seq_one_letter_code
_entity_poly.pdbx_strand_id
1 'polypeptide(L)'
;MRCVWPLLWSPVTPQRAPHSDASPALNCFLFLLPLLFFFLLLFSHSQAALLLLTRNQEMQFPQAMRQPRHATPLLPLLVVLLMYCASGCIAAAPTTQYRCGFDEMMRRSGPLSTAVVREVPRKGQGAMQAYTVAAQDDDSGWEPIRITVFTEDLKGGTGRRNYCEKGEAECYNALGHKVSCTPEHVLTEEKKQLYTGKILPGAVKLHAERLLVKPTGGTITVPRAMNGPCSHFTIPTEHRKNGVLNVDFIIYAAARPSGTESGAVWAVTCSTWGDFRPSIGAINFDPKYMTDTALSVRVAAHELAHALGFSKESIGENSIKISEHIVRGTHRRMVAGKHVQEKAKAHFGCNSLEGMELEDEDGASSRKIPHWTERHARDELMAPTVGAGYYTALTMAVFADMEYYRVNWSMAEPMSWGSRTGCDFLKNKCNATTNLAGNYPRMFCDDSDKETLRCTSDRRHVGTCTATIVEN
;
A
#
# COMPACT_ATOMS: atom_id res chain seq x y z
N MET A 1 -7.25 -0.23 28.71
CA MET A 1 -6.86 0.05 27.31
C MET A 1 -7.18 -1.16 26.44
N ARG A 2 -8.28 -1.12 25.70
CA ARG A 2 -8.38 -1.97 24.50
C ARG A 2 -7.21 -1.58 23.58
N CYS A 3 -6.75 -2.45 22.68
CA CYS A 3 -6.07 -1.97 21.47
C CYS A 3 -7.14 -1.24 20.62
N VAL A 4 -7.73 -0.17 21.17
CA VAL A 4 -8.81 0.59 20.56
C VAL A 4 -8.13 1.68 19.79
N TRP A 5 -8.39 1.59 18.51
CA TRP A 5 -8.10 2.58 17.50
C TRP A 5 -9.12 3.70 17.64
N PRO A 6 -8.75 4.98 17.53
CA PRO A 6 -9.74 5.99 17.26
C PRO A 6 -10.48 5.60 15.97
N LEU A 7 -11.82 5.54 16.02
CA LEU A 7 -12.67 5.41 14.84
C LEU A 7 -12.34 6.58 13.91
N LEU A 8 -11.52 6.33 12.89
CA LEU A 8 -11.14 7.32 11.89
C LEU A 8 -11.44 6.77 10.50
N TRP A 9 -12.72 6.78 10.15
CA TRP A 9 -13.04 7.43 8.88
C TRP A 9 -13.00 8.92 9.12
N SER A 10 -11.82 9.51 8.88
CA SER A 10 -11.66 10.92 8.57
C SER A 10 -10.39 11.00 7.74
N PRO A 11 -10.48 11.31 6.44
CA PRO A 11 -9.30 11.67 5.67
C PRO A 11 -8.68 12.89 6.34
N VAL A 12 -7.37 12.84 6.54
CA VAL A 12 -6.55 13.99 6.93
C VAL A 12 -6.90 15.17 6.03
N THR A 13 -7.64 16.13 6.58
CA THR A 13 -7.75 17.47 5.99
C THR A 13 -6.53 18.24 6.45
N PRO A 14 -5.79 18.92 5.56
CA PRO A 14 -4.82 19.91 6.00
C PRO A 14 -5.64 21.03 6.66
N GLN A 15 -5.48 21.17 7.97
CA GLN A 15 -6.16 22.20 8.74
C GLN A 15 -5.61 23.56 8.32
N ARG A 16 -6.31 24.22 7.38
CA ARG A 16 -6.14 25.65 7.11
C ARG A 16 -6.91 26.40 8.18
N ALA A 17 -6.21 27.08 9.07
CA ALA A 17 -6.81 28.05 9.99
C ALA A 17 -7.36 29.26 9.17
N PRO A 18 -8.58 29.77 9.46
CA PRO A 18 -9.15 30.90 8.73
C PRO A 18 -8.90 32.26 9.40
N HIS A 19 -8.49 33.22 8.53
CA HIS A 19 -8.72 34.69 8.53
C HIS A 19 -8.20 35.54 9.72
N SER A 20 -7.66 36.74 9.52
CA SER A 20 -8.24 37.86 8.76
C SER A 20 -7.22 38.87 8.20
N ASP A 21 -7.68 39.57 7.17
CA ASP A 21 -7.01 40.55 6.32
C ASP A 21 -6.35 41.75 7.03
N ALA A 22 -5.17 42.14 6.53
CA ALA A 22 -4.81 43.53 6.25
C ALA A 22 -3.65 43.57 5.22
N SER A 23 -3.94 44.07 4.02
CA SER A 23 -2.95 44.64 3.07
C SER A 23 -2.88 46.16 3.26
N PRO A 24 -1.94 46.93 2.66
CA PRO A 24 -0.84 46.58 1.74
C PRO A 24 0.52 47.23 2.07
N ALA A 25 1.50 46.96 1.20
CA ALA A 25 2.58 47.85 0.76
C ALA A 25 3.97 47.73 1.42
N LEU A 26 4.88 47.21 0.57
CA LEU A 26 6.20 47.76 0.22
C LEU A 26 7.33 47.76 1.27
N ASN A 27 8.50 47.34 0.78
CA ASN A 27 9.85 47.40 1.35
C ASN A 27 10.23 46.31 2.37
N CYS A 28 10.86 45.24 1.86
CA CYS A 28 12.28 44.99 2.13
C CYS A 28 12.73 43.72 1.37
N PHE A 29 13.20 43.92 0.14
CA PHE A 29 14.25 43.06 -0.41
C PHE A 29 15.52 43.37 0.36
N LEU A 30 15.96 42.49 1.26
CA LEU A 30 17.34 42.29 1.72
C LEU A 30 17.32 41.32 2.91
N PHE A 31 18.37 40.50 3.02
CA PHE A 31 18.62 39.47 4.03
C PHE A 31 18.16 38.04 3.73
N LEU A 32 18.75 37.45 2.68
CA LEU A 32 19.14 36.03 2.65
C LEU A 32 20.37 35.88 1.74
N LEU A 33 21.52 36.33 2.22
CA LEU A 33 22.86 36.06 1.68
C LEU A 33 23.89 36.58 2.70
N PRO A 34 24.09 35.88 3.84
CA PRO A 34 25.46 35.48 4.14
C PRO A 34 25.54 34.27 5.09
N LEU A 35 25.43 33.03 4.59
CA LEU A 35 25.88 31.85 5.34
C LEU A 35 26.65 30.83 4.48
N LEU A 36 26.75 31.07 3.16
CA LEU A 36 27.58 30.28 2.24
C LEU A 36 28.98 30.87 1.99
N PHE A 37 29.31 32.04 2.54
CA PHE A 37 30.63 32.67 2.36
C PHE A 37 31.63 32.41 3.49
N PHE A 38 31.22 31.75 4.59
CA PHE A 38 32.11 31.56 5.76
C PHE A 38 32.87 30.22 5.79
N PHE A 39 32.51 29.26 4.94
CA PHE A 39 33.18 27.94 4.90
C PHE A 39 34.21 27.76 3.75
N LEU A 40 34.29 28.71 2.81
CA LEU A 40 35.25 28.68 1.69
C LEU A 40 36.47 29.60 1.88
N LEU A 41 36.58 30.29 3.03
CA LEU A 41 37.66 31.25 3.32
C LEU A 41 38.70 30.77 4.37
N LEU A 42 38.60 29.52 4.84
CA LEU A 42 39.58 28.95 5.80
C LEU A 42 40.53 27.89 5.20
N PHE A 43 40.45 27.61 3.90
CA PHE A 43 41.33 26.66 3.21
C PHE A 43 42.23 27.28 2.11
N SER A 44 42.29 28.60 1.98
CA SER A 44 43.08 29.28 0.93
C SER A 44 44.13 30.27 1.46
N HIS A 45 44.55 30.17 2.73
CA HIS A 45 45.64 30.95 3.29
C HIS A 45 46.67 30.07 4.01
N SER A 46 47.43 29.30 3.24
CA SER A 46 48.77 28.83 3.64
C SER A 46 49.56 28.26 2.46
N GLN A 47 49.48 28.85 1.26
CA GLN A 47 50.53 28.72 0.25
C GLN A 47 50.58 30.01 -0.58
N ALA A 48 51.79 30.47 -0.89
CA ALA A 48 52.15 31.59 -1.75
C ALA A 48 52.11 33.01 -1.14
N ALA A 49 53.09 33.33 -0.30
CA ALA A 49 53.65 34.69 -0.20
C ALA A 49 55.08 34.68 0.36
N LEU A 50 56.01 34.03 -0.34
CA LEU A 50 57.43 34.33 -0.19
C LEU A 50 58.16 33.96 -1.48
N LEU A 51 58.00 34.78 -2.51
CA LEU A 51 58.88 34.85 -3.68
C LEU A 51 58.40 36.03 -4.55
N LEU A 52 59.13 37.15 -4.49
CA LEU A 52 59.42 38.09 -5.58
C LEU A 52 59.79 39.45 -4.98
N LEU A 53 61.06 39.59 -4.57
CA LEU A 53 61.81 40.85 -4.59
C LEU A 53 63.27 40.55 -4.26
N THR A 54 64.02 40.05 -5.24
CA THR A 54 65.46 40.32 -5.32
C THR A 54 65.89 40.24 -6.79
N ARG A 55 66.18 41.41 -7.36
CA ARG A 55 66.97 41.59 -8.58
C ARG A 55 68.25 42.30 -8.16
N ASN A 56 69.36 41.57 -8.10
CA ASN A 56 70.68 41.95 -8.66
C ASN A 56 71.80 41.09 -8.06
N GLN A 57 72.63 40.55 -8.98
CA GLN A 57 74.10 40.37 -8.95
C GLN A 57 74.74 39.89 -7.63
N GLU A 58 75.64 38.89 -7.56
CA GLU A 58 76.72 38.52 -8.47
C GLU A 58 77.43 37.25 -7.91
N MET A 59 78.19 36.56 -8.79
CA MET A 59 79.39 35.74 -8.52
C MET A 59 79.34 34.29 -7.94
N GLN A 60 79.73 33.37 -8.84
CA GLN A 60 80.79 32.32 -8.73
C GLN A 60 80.57 30.95 -8.03
N PHE A 61 80.57 29.90 -8.89
CA PHE A 61 81.14 28.52 -8.84
C PHE A 61 82.08 28.10 -7.66
N PRO A 62 82.41 26.79 -7.46
CA PRO A 62 81.59 25.56 -7.37
C PRO A 62 82.11 24.56 -6.28
N GLN A 63 81.60 23.31 -6.32
CA GLN A 63 82.17 22.03 -5.82
C GLN A 63 81.81 21.47 -4.42
N ALA A 64 81.03 20.38 -4.47
CA ALA A 64 81.19 19.06 -3.85
C ALA A 64 81.73 18.91 -2.40
N MET A 65 80.95 18.23 -1.53
CA MET A 65 81.37 16.98 -0.85
C MET A 65 80.24 16.29 -0.03
N ARG A 66 80.20 14.96 -0.18
CA ARG A 66 79.78 13.83 0.69
C ARG A 66 78.71 13.98 1.82
N GLN A 67 77.82 12.98 1.80
CA GLN A 67 76.86 12.45 2.81
C GLN A 67 77.24 12.58 4.30
N PRO A 68 76.23 12.60 5.21
CA PRO A 68 75.83 11.36 5.89
C PRO A 68 74.31 11.16 6.05
N ARG A 69 73.93 9.89 6.20
CA ARG A 69 72.58 9.41 6.54
C ARG A 69 72.15 9.93 7.91
N HIS A 70 70.97 10.55 8.00
CA HIS A 70 70.24 10.67 9.25
C HIS A 70 68.78 10.28 9.05
N ALA A 71 68.35 9.37 9.92
CA ALA A 71 67.01 8.85 10.06
C ALA A 71 66.00 9.97 10.33
N THR A 72 64.89 9.97 9.58
CA THR A 72 63.69 10.75 9.88
C THR A 72 62.66 9.86 10.57
N PRO A 73 61.90 10.38 11.55
CA PRO A 73 61.14 9.57 12.50
C PRO A 73 59.83 9.10 11.90
N LEU A 74 59.49 7.82 12.13
CA LEU A 74 58.22 7.17 11.76
C LEU A 74 56.99 7.66 12.56
N LEU A 75 57.11 8.76 13.31
CA LEU A 75 56.03 9.26 14.18
C LEU A 75 54.76 9.75 13.44
N PRO A 76 54.80 10.43 12.27
CA PRO A 76 53.56 10.91 11.67
C PRO A 76 52.75 9.78 11.00
N LEU A 77 53.39 8.68 10.61
CA LEU A 77 52.72 7.51 10.04
C LEU A 77 52.04 6.66 11.10
N LEU A 78 52.62 6.56 12.31
CA LEU A 78 52.03 5.79 13.40
C LEU A 78 50.75 6.45 13.96
N VAL A 79 50.72 7.79 14.00
CA VAL A 79 49.54 8.57 14.44
C VAL A 79 48.39 8.45 13.43
N VAL A 80 48.70 8.46 12.13
CA VAL A 80 47.67 8.26 11.08
C VAL A 80 47.12 6.83 11.09
N LEU A 81 47.97 5.82 11.32
CA LEU A 81 47.53 4.43 11.48
C LEU A 81 46.68 4.20 12.75
N LEU A 82 47.01 4.86 13.86
CA LEU A 82 46.21 4.78 15.09
C LEU A 82 44.85 5.49 14.95
N MET A 83 44.78 6.59 14.19
CA MET A 83 43.51 7.26 13.86
C MET A 83 42.63 6.41 12.93
N TYR A 84 43.23 5.63 12.01
CA TYR A 84 42.52 4.66 11.18
C TYR A 84 42.08 3.41 11.95
N CYS A 85 42.82 2.99 12.97
CA CYS A 85 42.43 1.85 13.82
C CYS A 85 41.35 2.23 14.85
N ALA A 86 41.31 3.49 15.30
CA ALA A 86 40.26 4.00 16.20
C ALA A 86 38.93 4.31 15.49
N SER A 87 38.94 4.47 14.16
CA SER A 87 37.72 4.57 13.34
C SER A 87 37.18 3.20 12.87
N GLY A 88 37.93 2.12 13.11
CA GLY A 88 37.52 0.73 12.84
C GLY A 88 36.91 -0.03 14.03
N CYS A 89 36.87 0.56 15.23
CA CYS A 89 36.42 -0.11 16.47
C CYS A 89 35.47 0.74 17.33
N ILE A 90 34.44 1.34 16.74
CA ILE A 90 33.24 1.76 17.48
C ILE A 90 32.01 1.12 16.81
N ALA A 91 31.83 -0.16 17.10
CA ALA A 91 30.58 -0.88 16.88
C ALA A 91 30.30 -1.73 18.12
N ALA A 92 29.66 -1.14 19.12
CA ALA A 92 28.79 -1.81 20.10
C ALA A 92 28.25 -0.77 21.12
N ALA A 93 27.22 -0.03 20.74
CA ALA A 93 26.28 0.60 21.66
C ALA A 93 24.87 0.55 21.04
N PRO A 94 23.82 0.10 21.76
CA PRO A 94 22.51 -0.19 21.18
C PRO A 94 21.62 1.06 21.18
N THR A 95 21.90 2.07 20.35
CA THR A 95 21.03 3.26 20.27
C THR A 95 20.81 3.84 18.86
N THR A 96 21.34 3.22 17.80
CA THR A 96 21.22 3.76 16.42
C THR A 96 20.39 2.90 15.45
N GLN A 97 19.54 1.99 15.95
CA GLN A 97 18.68 1.13 15.12
C GLN A 97 17.40 1.81 14.57
N TYR A 98 17.39 3.15 14.46
CA TYR A 98 16.27 3.93 13.90
C TYR A 98 16.66 4.76 12.67
N ARG A 99 17.65 4.31 11.90
CA ARG A 99 17.79 4.78 10.51
C ARG A 99 17.00 3.86 9.59
N CYS A 100 16.15 4.47 8.75
CA CYS A 100 15.31 3.80 7.75
C CYS A 100 16.13 2.94 6.79
N GLY A 101 16.40 1.69 7.19
CA GLY A 101 17.06 0.69 6.36
C GLY A 101 16.10 0.14 5.31
N PHE A 102 15.84 0.92 4.25
CA PHE A 102 15.15 0.44 3.05
C PHE A 102 15.98 -0.65 2.34
N ASP A 103 17.31 -0.55 2.41
CA ASP A 103 18.25 -1.44 1.73
C ASP A 103 18.29 -2.88 2.29
N GLU A 104 17.97 -3.06 3.58
CA GLU A 104 17.98 -4.38 4.22
C GLU A 104 16.79 -5.25 3.78
N MET A 105 15.67 -4.63 3.37
CA MET A 105 14.49 -5.35 2.87
C MET A 105 14.61 -5.75 1.39
N MET A 106 15.35 -4.99 0.58
CA MET A 106 15.49 -5.26 -0.86
C MET A 106 16.43 -6.43 -1.18
N ARG A 107 17.33 -6.83 -0.26
CA ARG A 107 18.30 -7.92 -0.49
C ARG A 107 17.73 -9.34 -0.43
N ARG A 108 16.46 -9.53 -0.04
CA ARG A 108 15.84 -10.88 0.07
C ARG A 108 14.84 -11.24 -1.05
N SER A 109 14.57 -10.33 -1.98
CA SER A 109 13.65 -10.57 -3.08
C SER A 109 14.30 -10.16 -4.40
N GLY A 110 15.03 -11.08 -5.02
CA GLY A 110 15.49 -10.88 -6.40
C GLY A 110 14.30 -10.92 -7.36
N PRO A 111 14.18 -10.00 -8.34
CA PRO A 111 13.09 -10.04 -9.31
C PRO A 111 13.43 -11.03 -10.45
N LEU A 112 12.53 -11.98 -10.71
CA LEU A 112 12.34 -12.47 -12.07
C LEU A 112 11.34 -11.52 -12.75
N SER A 113 11.76 -10.93 -13.86
CA SER A 113 10.96 -9.98 -14.63
C SER A 113 9.80 -10.71 -15.29
N THR A 114 8.59 -10.57 -14.74
CA THR A 114 7.37 -10.97 -15.46
C THR A 114 6.89 -9.77 -16.26
N ALA A 115 7.02 -9.86 -17.59
CA ALA A 115 6.57 -8.81 -18.49
C ALA A 115 5.04 -8.79 -18.54
N VAL A 116 4.45 -7.64 -18.20
CA VAL A 116 3.03 -7.37 -18.42
C VAL A 116 2.89 -6.81 -19.83
N VAL A 117 2.20 -7.53 -20.70
CA VAL A 117 1.97 -7.08 -22.08
C VAL A 117 0.62 -6.37 -22.15
N ARG A 118 0.66 -5.11 -22.62
CA ARG A 118 -0.53 -4.34 -22.97
C ARG A 118 -1.03 -4.81 -24.33
N GLU A 119 -2.22 -5.41 -24.40
CA GLU A 119 -2.84 -5.65 -25.70
C GLU A 119 -3.27 -4.32 -26.35
N VAL A 120 -2.94 -4.14 -27.62
CA VAL A 120 -3.32 -2.97 -28.41
C VAL A 120 -4.74 -3.19 -28.96
N PRO A 121 -5.69 -2.25 -28.78
CA PRO A 121 -7.05 -2.42 -29.25
C PRO A 121 -7.12 -2.65 -30.76
N ARG A 122 -7.85 -3.67 -31.22
CA ARG A 122 -8.21 -3.82 -32.63
C ARG A 122 -9.40 -2.92 -32.96
N LYS A 123 -9.38 -2.35 -34.16
CA LYS A 123 -10.34 -1.34 -34.64
C LYS A 123 -11.79 -1.87 -34.51
N GLY A 124 -12.59 -1.26 -33.63
CA GLY A 124 -14.00 -1.60 -33.42
C GLY A 124 -14.36 -2.12 -32.01
N GLN A 125 -13.37 -2.45 -31.16
CA GLN A 125 -13.61 -2.75 -29.74
C GLN A 125 -13.47 -1.47 -28.89
N GLY A 126 -14.46 -1.19 -28.03
CA GLY A 126 -14.35 -0.14 -27.02
C GLY A 126 -13.14 -0.36 -26.11
N ALA A 127 -12.66 0.70 -25.44
CA ALA A 127 -11.42 0.73 -24.65
C ALA A 127 -11.25 -0.47 -23.70
N MET A 128 -10.64 -1.55 -24.20
CA MET A 128 -10.35 -2.79 -23.50
C MET A 128 -8.96 -2.67 -22.84
N GLN A 129 -8.86 -3.02 -21.56
CA GLN A 129 -7.59 -3.15 -20.86
C GLN A 129 -7.52 -4.57 -20.27
N ALA A 130 -6.91 -5.49 -21.01
CA ALA A 130 -6.56 -6.82 -20.53
C ALA A 130 -5.10 -6.80 -20.03
N TYR A 131 -4.85 -7.37 -18.85
CA TYR A 131 -3.51 -7.54 -18.29
C TYR A 131 -3.19 -9.04 -18.29
N THR A 132 -2.23 -9.46 -19.10
CA THR A 132 -1.71 -10.83 -19.09
C THR A 132 -0.32 -10.86 -18.45
N VAL A 133 -0.11 -11.82 -17.55
CA VAL A 133 1.15 -12.11 -16.89
C VAL A 133 1.68 -13.39 -17.54
N ALA A 134 2.96 -13.43 -17.93
CA ALA A 134 3.53 -14.65 -18.51
C ALA A 134 3.56 -15.77 -17.46
N ALA A 135 2.86 -16.88 -17.73
CA ALA A 135 2.95 -18.08 -16.92
C ALA A 135 4.26 -18.83 -17.22
N GLN A 136 4.80 -19.54 -16.24
CA GLN A 136 5.72 -20.64 -16.54
C GLN A 136 4.89 -21.74 -17.20
N ASP A 137 5.37 -22.29 -18.31
CA ASP A 137 4.79 -23.47 -18.96
C ASP A 137 4.85 -24.66 -17.98
N ASP A 138 3.84 -24.79 -17.13
CA ASP A 138 3.46 -26.07 -16.56
C ASP A 138 2.16 -26.53 -17.23
N ASP A 139 2.09 -27.80 -17.61
CA ASP A 139 0.93 -28.40 -18.28
C ASP A 139 -0.25 -28.60 -17.30
N SER A 140 -0.36 -27.74 -16.28
CA SER A 140 -1.35 -27.85 -15.21
C SER A 140 -2.71 -27.26 -15.59
N GLY A 141 -2.74 -26.48 -16.68
CA GLY A 141 -3.91 -25.74 -17.17
C GLY A 141 -4.32 -24.55 -16.28
N TRP A 142 -3.46 -24.11 -15.37
CA TRP A 142 -3.66 -22.90 -14.56
C TRP A 142 -2.97 -21.71 -15.21
N GLU A 143 -3.71 -20.63 -15.43
CA GLU A 143 -3.24 -19.40 -16.05
C GLU A 143 -3.54 -18.19 -15.17
N PRO A 144 -2.78 -17.09 -15.26
CA PRO A 144 -3.13 -15.83 -14.61
C PRO A 144 -4.55 -15.37 -14.94
N ILE A 145 -5.29 -14.94 -13.92
CA ILE A 145 -6.68 -14.54 -14.08
C ILE A 145 -6.82 -13.34 -15.03
N ARG A 146 -7.67 -13.48 -16.04
CA ARG A 146 -7.99 -12.40 -16.99
C ARG A 146 -9.17 -11.60 -16.46
N ILE A 147 -8.86 -10.51 -15.77
CA ILE A 147 -9.84 -9.54 -15.27
C ILE A 147 -10.00 -8.43 -16.31
N THR A 148 -11.22 -8.20 -16.79
CA THR A 148 -11.53 -7.08 -17.69
C THR A 148 -12.39 -6.04 -17.00
N VAL A 149 -11.97 -4.78 -17.12
CA VAL A 149 -12.66 -3.63 -16.52
C VAL A 149 -13.43 -2.86 -17.59
N PHE A 150 -14.71 -2.62 -17.33
CA PHE A 150 -15.59 -1.81 -18.18
C PHE A 150 -15.95 -0.51 -17.48
N THR A 151 -15.84 0.61 -18.19
CA THR A 151 -15.88 1.98 -17.63
C THR A 151 -16.97 2.83 -18.28
N GLU A 152 -18.03 2.20 -18.77
CA GLU A 152 -19.17 2.84 -19.40
C GLU A 152 -19.80 3.90 -18.51
N ASP A 153 -19.81 3.68 -17.19
CA ASP A 153 -20.28 4.66 -16.21
C ASP A 153 -19.41 5.92 -16.11
N LEU A 154 -18.23 5.94 -16.72
CA LEU A 154 -17.36 7.12 -16.80
C LEU A 154 -17.52 7.89 -18.12
N LYS A 155 -18.35 7.38 -19.04
CA LYS A 155 -18.65 8.02 -20.32
C LYS A 155 -19.91 8.87 -20.12
N GLY A 156 -19.77 10.19 -20.17
CA GLY A 156 -20.92 11.10 -20.14
C GLY A 156 -21.92 10.77 -21.24
N GLY A 157 -23.21 11.00 -20.98
CA GLY A 157 -24.28 10.63 -21.93
C GLY A 157 -25.67 11.07 -21.47
N THR A 158 -26.60 11.16 -22.43
CA THR A 158 -27.92 11.80 -22.38
C THR A 158 -28.98 11.12 -21.48
N GLY A 159 -28.57 10.38 -20.45
CA GLY A 159 -29.42 9.60 -19.55
C GLY A 159 -29.41 10.09 -18.10
N ARG A 160 -29.59 9.16 -17.14
CA ARG A 160 -29.35 9.45 -15.71
C ARG A 160 -27.89 9.87 -15.53
N ARG A 161 -27.69 11.00 -14.84
CA ARG A 161 -26.37 11.51 -14.47
C ARG A 161 -25.77 10.60 -13.42
N ASN A 162 -24.82 9.77 -13.87
CA ASN A 162 -24.24 8.69 -13.10
C ASN A 162 -22.92 9.10 -12.43
N TYR A 163 -22.48 10.36 -12.53
CA TYR A 163 -21.38 10.93 -11.75
C TYR A 163 -21.53 12.46 -11.75
N CYS A 164 -20.78 13.16 -10.89
CA CYS A 164 -20.84 14.62 -10.83
C CYS A 164 -19.96 15.28 -11.89
N GLU A 165 -20.56 16.13 -12.72
CA GLU A 165 -19.85 17.05 -13.61
C GLU A 165 -19.79 18.47 -13.03
N LYS A 166 -18.86 19.28 -13.55
CA LYS A 166 -18.69 20.66 -13.09
C LYS A 166 -19.94 21.49 -13.39
N GLY A 167 -20.49 22.14 -12.36
CA GLY A 167 -21.68 22.98 -12.48
C GLY A 167 -23.00 22.22 -12.27
N GLU A 168 -22.94 20.92 -12.02
CA GLU A 168 -24.13 20.15 -11.64
C GLU A 168 -24.44 20.31 -10.16
N ALA A 169 -25.74 20.41 -9.85
CA ALA A 169 -26.22 20.45 -8.47
C ALA A 169 -26.31 19.05 -7.84
N GLU A 170 -26.74 18.04 -8.61
CA GLU A 170 -27.06 16.70 -8.10
C GLU A 170 -26.80 15.61 -9.15
N CYS A 171 -26.46 14.41 -8.69
CA CYS A 171 -26.36 13.19 -9.49
C CYS A 171 -26.94 11.99 -8.71
N TYR A 172 -26.78 10.78 -9.25
CA TYR A 172 -27.14 9.54 -8.55
C TYR A 172 -25.90 8.78 -8.09
N ASN A 173 -25.90 8.31 -6.84
CA ASN A 173 -24.85 7.43 -6.35
C ASN A 173 -24.96 6.01 -6.95
N ALA A 174 -23.99 5.16 -6.63
CA ALA A 174 -23.94 3.78 -7.13
C ALA A 174 -24.97 2.83 -6.48
N LEU A 175 -25.79 3.35 -5.55
CA LEU A 175 -26.94 2.67 -4.95
C LEU A 175 -28.28 3.23 -5.49
N GLY A 176 -28.24 4.13 -6.48
CA GLY A 176 -29.43 4.70 -7.11
C GLY A 176 -30.09 5.85 -6.35
N HIS A 177 -29.50 6.33 -5.25
CA HIS A 177 -29.99 7.48 -4.48
C HIS A 177 -29.49 8.80 -5.05
N LYS A 178 -30.29 9.86 -4.93
CA LYS A 178 -29.92 11.21 -5.36
C LYS A 178 -28.98 11.84 -4.33
N VAL A 179 -27.89 12.44 -4.80
CA VAL A 179 -26.86 13.06 -3.95
C VAL A 179 -26.43 14.40 -4.53
N SER A 180 -26.06 15.34 -3.65
CA SER A 180 -25.55 16.65 -4.05
C SER A 180 -24.12 16.56 -4.57
N CYS A 181 -23.84 17.29 -5.64
CA CYS A 181 -22.50 17.41 -6.19
C CYS A 181 -21.77 18.57 -5.53
N THR A 182 -20.68 18.26 -4.82
CA THR A 182 -19.71 19.24 -4.33
C THR A 182 -18.45 19.19 -5.19
N PRO A 183 -17.61 20.25 -5.21
CA PRO A 183 -16.40 20.30 -6.06
C PRO A 183 -15.45 19.11 -5.88
N GLU A 184 -15.39 18.54 -4.68
CA GLU A 184 -14.57 17.36 -4.36
C GLU A 184 -15.06 16.08 -5.03
N HIS A 185 -16.37 15.93 -5.24
CA HIS A 185 -16.99 14.77 -5.88
C HIS A 185 -17.00 14.82 -7.41
N VAL A 186 -16.60 15.95 -8.01
CA VAL A 186 -16.54 16.08 -9.46
C VAL A 186 -15.50 15.12 -10.04
N LEU A 187 -15.92 14.31 -11.02
CA LEU A 187 -15.03 13.47 -11.81
C LEU A 187 -14.41 14.31 -12.93
N THR A 188 -13.29 14.97 -12.63
CA THR A 188 -12.54 15.71 -13.65
C THR A 188 -11.87 14.77 -14.65
N GLU A 189 -11.44 15.28 -15.80
CA GLU A 189 -10.70 14.47 -16.77
C GLU A 189 -9.38 13.95 -16.20
N GLU A 190 -8.71 14.70 -15.32
CA GLU A 190 -7.50 14.22 -14.62
C GLU A 190 -7.82 13.04 -13.70
N LYS A 191 -8.92 13.11 -12.94
CA LYS A 191 -9.36 11.99 -12.08
C LYS A 191 -9.79 10.78 -12.91
N LYS A 192 -10.44 11.00 -14.05
CA LYS A 192 -10.82 9.93 -14.98
C LYS A 192 -9.59 9.25 -15.59
N GLN A 193 -8.58 10.03 -16.00
CA GLN A 193 -7.30 9.50 -16.48
C GLN A 193 -6.55 8.77 -15.36
N LEU A 194 -6.54 9.29 -14.15
CA LEU A 194 -5.96 8.63 -12.99
C LEU A 194 -6.65 7.28 -12.70
N TYR A 195 -7.99 7.27 -12.69
CA TYR A 195 -8.76 6.07 -12.38
C TYR A 195 -8.58 4.97 -13.43
N THR A 196 -8.70 5.34 -14.71
CA THR A 196 -8.62 4.40 -15.85
C THR A 196 -7.19 4.08 -16.28
N GLY A 197 -6.22 4.96 -16.03
CA GLY A 197 -4.83 4.79 -16.46
C GLY A 197 -3.89 4.27 -15.37
N LYS A 198 -4.25 4.37 -14.08
CA LYS A 198 -3.36 3.97 -12.97
C LYS A 198 -4.06 3.13 -11.91
N ILE A 199 -5.20 3.59 -11.37
CA ILE A 199 -5.84 2.94 -10.21
C ILE A 199 -6.40 1.57 -10.59
N LEU A 200 -7.33 1.50 -11.54
CA LEU A 200 -7.93 0.23 -11.99
C LEU A 200 -6.88 -0.73 -12.58
N PRO A 201 -5.97 -0.27 -13.48
CA PRO A 201 -4.84 -1.07 -13.94
C PRO A 201 -3.99 -1.69 -12.83
N GLY A 202 -3.60 -0.86 -11.85
CA GLY A 202 -2.76 -1.29 -10.74
C GLY A 202 -3.46 -2.30 -9.84
N ALA A 203 -4.76 -2.10 -9.57
CA ALA A 203 -5.56 -3.01 -8.77
C ALA A 203 -5.74 -4.37 -9.46
N VAL A 204 -6.04 -4.37 -10.76
CA VAL A 204 -6.12 -5.59 -11.57
C VAL A 204 -4.78 -6.31 -11.58
N LYS A 205 -3.68 -5.58 -11.83
CA LYS A 205 -2.33 -6.15 -11.85
C LYS A 205 -1.99 -6.87 -10.54
N LEU A 206 -2.29 -6.27 -9.39
CA LEU A 206 -2.03 -6.87 -8.08
C LEU A 206 -2.70 -8.24 -7.92
N HIS A 207 -3.94 -8.39 -8.41
CA HIS A 207 -4.66 -9.68 -8.40
C HIS A 207 -4.18 -10.64 -9.47
N ALA A 208 -4.01 -10.18 -10.71
CA ALA A 208 -3.60 -11.02 -11.84
C ALA A 208 -2.21 -11.64 -11.67
N GLU A 209 -1.28 -10.96 -10.99
CA GLU A 209 0.05 -11.51 -10.68
C GLU A 209 0.03 -12.57 -9.56
N ARG A 210 -1.03 -12.59 -8.75
CA ARG A 210 -1.14 -13.44 -7.56
C ARG A 210 -2.13 -14.59 -7.71
N LEU A 211 -3.16 -14.41 -8.52
CA LEU A 211 -4.26 -15.36 -8.69
C LEU A 211 -4.18 -16.04 -10.05
N LEU A 212 -4.20 -17.36 -10.01
CA LEU A 212 -4.28 -18.24 -11.15
C LEU A 212 -5.66 -18.90 -11.16
N VAL A 213 -6.15 -19.17 -12.36
CA VAL A 213 -7.43 -19.81 -12.63
C VAL A 213 -7.27 -20.90 -13.67
N LYS A 214 -8.16 -21.89 -13.66
CA LYS A 214 -8.41 -22.66 -14.88
C LYS A 214 -9.38 -21.88 -15.76
N PRO A 215 -8.96 -21.45 -16.97
CA PRO A 215 -9.85 -20.80 -17.91
C PRO A 215 -11.05 -21.70 -18.20
N THR A 216 -12.27 -21.15 -18.19
CA THR A 216 -13.46 -21.93 -18.59
C THR A 216 -13.56 -22.09 -20.10
N GLY A 217 -12.78 -21.31 -20.87
CA GLY A 217 -12.89 -21.22 -22.34
C GLY A 217 -14.23 -20.67 -22.83
N GLY A 218 -15.14 -20.31 -21.91
CA GLY A 218 -16.50 -19.92 -22.20
C GLY A 218 -16.71 -18.42 -22.25
N THR A 219 -17.89 -18.03 -22.74
CA THR A 219 -18.36 -16.64 -22.74
C THR A 219 -19.04 -16.33 -21.42
N ILE A 220 -18.66 -15.21 -20.77
CA ILE A 220 -19.46 -14.68 -19.65
C ILE A 220 -20.72 -14.04 -20.23
N THR A 221 -21.86 -14.69 -20.04
CA THR A 221 -23.17 -14.12 -20.39
C THR A 221 -23.64 -13.21 -19.28
N VAL A 222 -23.92 -11.95 -19.60
CA VAL A 222 -24.42 -10.99 -18.60
C VAL A 222 -25.93 -11.13 -18.46
N PRO A 223 -26.46 -11.36 -17.25
CA PRO A 223 -27.91 -11.44 -17.02
C PRO A 223 -28.66 -10.22 -17.56
N ARG A 224 -29.89 -10.44 -18.05
CA ARG A 224 -30.75 -9.35 -18.56
C ARG A 224 -31.03 -8.29 -17.49
N ALA A 225 -31.19 -8.72 -16.24
CA ALA A 225 -31.32 -7.88 -15.07
C ALA A 225 -30.33 -8.36 -14.00
N MET A 226 -29.56 -7.42 -13.46
CA MET A 226 -28.71 -7.65 -12.29
C MET A 226 -29.50 -7.28 -11.03
N ASN A 227 -29.16 -7.88 -9.90
CA ASN A 227 -29.82 -7.63 -8.62
C ASN A 227 -28.99 -6.72 -7.71
N GLY A 228 -29.65 -6.15 -6.69
CA GLY A 228 -29.00 -5.33 -5.67
C GLY A 228 -28.25 -4.11 -6.27
N PRO A 229 -27.10 -3.74 -5.69
CA PRO A 229 -26.30 -2.60 -6.16
C PRO A 229 -25.87 -2.70 -7.63
N CYS A 230 -25.65 -3.92 -8.14
CA CYS A 230 -25.24 -4.17 -9.52
C CYS A 230 -26.28 -3.73 -10.56
N SER A 231 -27.55 -3.61 -10.17
CA SER A 231 -28.62 -3.13 -11.06
C SER A 231 -28.44 -1.67 -11.51
N HIS A 232 -27.63 -0.90 -10.79
CA HIS A 232 -27.40 0.52 -11.05
C HIS A 232 -26.23 0.82 -11.98
N PHE A 233 -25.48 -0.19 -12.42
CA PHE A 233 -24.32 -0.05 -13.31
C PHE A 233 -24.74 -0.09 -14.78
N THR A 234 -24.03 0.67 -15.59
CA THR A 234 -24.26 0.77 -17.03
C THR A 234 -23.60 -0.42 -17.73
N ILE A 235 -24.43 -1.33 -18.22
CA ILE A 235 -23.99 -2.53 -18.94
C ILE A 235 -24.18 -2.32 -20.44
N PRO A 236 -23.13 -2.42 -21.28
CA PRO A 236 -23.27 -2.42 -22.74
C PRO A 236 -24.30 -3.44 -23.22
N THR A 237 -25.13 -3.02 -24.19
CA THR A 237 -26.14 -3.91 -24.79
C THR A 237 -25.49 -5.15 -25.41
N GLU A 238 -24.30 -5.01 -26.00
CA GLU A 238 -23.58 -6.13 -26.61
C GLU A 238 -23.14 -7.19 -25.59
N HIS A 239 -22.83 -6.81 -24.35
CA HIS A 239 -22.51 -7.80 -23.30
C HIS A 239 -23.73 -8.62 -22.90
N ARG A 240 -24.94 -8.04 -23.00
CA ARG A 240 -26.20 -8.77 -22.75
C ARG A 240 -26.61 -9.67 -23.91
N LYS A 241 -26.26 -9.30 -25.15
CA LYS A 241 -26.60 -10.07 -26.35
C LYS A 241 -25.63 -11.21 -26.60
N ASN A 242 -24.33 -10.89 -26.61
CA ASN A 242 -23.28 -11.79 -27.08
C ASN A 242 -22.39 -12.29 -25.94
N GLY A 243 -22.51 -11.71 -24.74
CA GLY A 243 -21.57 -11.93 -23.64
C GLY A 243 -20.19 -11.32 -23.90
N VAL A 244 -19.22 -11.66 -23.05
CA VAL A 244 -17.82 -11.25 -23.18
C VAL A 244 -16.94 -12.49 -23.27
N LEU A 245 -16.09 -12.52 -24.29
CA LEU A 245 -15.20 -13.64 -24.61
C LEU A 245 -13.81 -13.45 -23.99
N ASN A 246 -13.09 -14.56 -23.77
CA ASN A 246 -11.68 -14.59 -23.33
C ASN A 246 -11.43 -13.86 -22.01
N VAL A 247 -12.39 -13.95 -21.08
CA VAL A 247 -12.33 -13.33 -19.75
C VAL A 247 -12.71 -14.35 -18.69
N ASP A 248 -12.10 -14.25 -17.52
CA ASP A 248 -12.41 -15.12 -16.37
C ASP A 248 -13.27 -14.37 -15.34
N PHE A 249 -13.11 -13.04 -15.28
CA PHE A 249 -13.87 -12.14 -14.43
C PHE A 249 -14.07 -10.79 -15.09
N ILE A 250 -15.28 -10.25 -14.99
CA ILE A 250 -15.63 -8.90 -15.45
C ILE A 250 -15.87 -8.01 -14.25
N ILE A 251 -15.37 -6.77 -14.29
CA ILE A 251 -15.75 -5.75 -13.33
C ILE A 251 -16.25 -4.47 -14.00
N TYR A 252 -17.46 -4.04 -13.64
CA TYR A 252 -18.03 -2.77 -14.09
C TYR A 252 -17.65 -1.67 -13.10
N ALA A 253 -16.95 -0.65 -13.59
CA ALA A 253 -16.38 0.42 -12.77
C ALA A 253 -17.15 1.73 -12.94
N ALA A 254 -17.55 2.31 -11.82
CA ALA A 254 -18.15 3.63 -11.72
C ALA A 254 -17.32 4.53 -10.80
N ALA A 255 -17.55 5.84 -10.91
CA ALA A 255 -16.95 6.84 -10.04
C ALA A 255 -18.00 7.84 -9.57
N ARG A 256 -18.93 7.35 -8.76
CA ARG A 256 -20.07 8.11 -8.26
C ARG A 256 -19.85 8.55 -6.82
N PRO A 257 -20.38 9.72 -6.40
CA PRO A 257 -20.34 10.12 -5.01
C PRO A 257 -21.09 9.10 -4.17
N SER A 258 -20.56 8.78 -3.00
CA SER A 258 -21.20 7.91 -2.02
C SER A 258 -22.38 8.60 -1.32
N GLY A 259 -22.23 9.90 -1.02
CA GLY A 259 -23.16 10.71 -0.24
C GLY A 259 -22.99 10.58 1.28
N THR A 260 -22.11 9.67 1.72
CA THR A 260 -21.70 9.43 3.11
C THR A 260 -20.22 9.09 3.12
N GLU A 261 -19.52 9.32 4.24
CA GLU A 261 -18.14 8.85 4.32
C GLU A 261 -18.09 7.31 4.25
N SER A 262 -18.98 6.61 4.96
CA SER A 262 -19.10 5.15 4.85
C SER A 262 -19.45 4.71 3.42
N GLY A 263 -18.65 3.80 2.88
CA GLY A 263 -18.84 3.26 1.52
C GLY A 263 -18.39 4.19 0.40
N ALA A 264 -17.42 5.08 0.65
CA ALA A 264 -16.80 5.90 -0.38
C ALA A 264 -16.21 5.10 -1.56
N VAL A 265 -15.63 3.94 -1.25
CA VAL A 265 -15.19 2.96 -2.24
C VAL A 265 -15.79 1.63 -1.81
N TRP A 266 -16.33 0.88 -2.77
CA TRP A 266 -16.87 -0.44 -2.50
C TRP A 266 -16.87 -1.27 -3.77
N ALA A 267 -16.79 -2.58 -3.64
CA ALA A 267 -17.13 -3.49 -4.71
C ALA A 267 -17.89 -4.72 -4.23
N VAL A 268 -18.55 -5.39 -5.16
CA VAL A 268 -19.41 -6.54 -4.86
C VAL A 268 -19.35 -7.57 -5.97
N THR A 269 -19.57 -8.84 -5.61
CA THR A 269 -19.85 -9.91 -6.56
C THR A 269 -21.29 -9.78 -7.05
N CYS A 270 -21.48 -9.70 -8.36
CA CYS A 270 -22.78 -9.55 -9.00
C CYS A 270 -23.30 -10.86 -9.61
N SER A 271 -22.41 -11.76 -10.03
CA SER A 271 -22.74 -13.07 -10.57
C SER A 271 -21.57 -14.03 -10.38
N THR A 272 -21.87 -15.32 -10.32
CA THR A 272 -20.89 -16.40 -10.23
C THR A 272 -21.06 -17.35 -11.40
N TRP A 273 -20.00 -18.10 -11.69
CA TRP A 273 -20.04 -19.32 -12.47
C TRP A 273 -20.82 -20.42 -11.72
N GLY A 274 -21.05 -21.56 -12.39
CA GLY A 274 -21.76 -22.70 -11.80
C GLY A 274 -21.01 -23.39 -10.66
N ASP A 275 -19.69 -23.18 -10.56
CA ASP A 275 -18.81 -23.64 -9.47
C ASP A 275 -18.69 -22.62 -8.34
N PHE A 276 -19.58 -21.62 -8.29
CA PHE A 276 -19.60 -20.51 -7.34
C PHE A 276 -18.45 -19.50 -7.46
N ARG A 277 -17.50 -19.68 -8.37
CA ARG A 277 -16.45 -18.69 -8.62
C ARG A 277 -17.07 -17.38 -9.12
N PRO A 278 -16.73 -16.20 -8.58
CA PRO A 278 -17.18 -14.92 -9.11
C PRO A 278 -16.86 -14.76 -10.60
N SER A 279 -17.84 -14.31 -11.38
CA SER A 279 -17.72 -14.08 -12.83
C SER A 279 -17.95 -12.62 -13.21
N ILE A 280 -18.84 -11.93 -12.49
CA ILE A 280 -19.15 -10.52 -12.71
C ILE A 280 -19.13 -9.82 -11.36
N GLY A 281 -18.43 -8.69 -11.28
CA GLY A 281 -18.48 -7.77 -10.16
C GLY A 281 -18.74 -6.32 -10.60
N ALA A 282 -18.91 -5.46 -9.61
CA ALA A 282 -19.03 -4.02 -9.81
C ALA A 282 -18.22 -3.29 -8.74
N ILE A 283 -17.57 -2.18 -9.11
CA ILE A 283 -16.80 -1.32 -8.22
C ILE A 283 -17.23 0.14 -8.39
N ASN A 284 -17.45 0.83 -7.28
CA ASN A 284 -17.58 2.27 -7.26
C ASN A 284 -16.42 2.89 -6.49
N PHE A 285 -15.82 3.93 -7.04
CA PHE A 285 -14.78 4.71 -6.37
C PHE A 285 -15.17 6.19 -6.38
N ASP A 286 -15.51 6.75 -5.22
CA ASP A 286 -15.89 8.15 -5.11
C ASP A 286 -14.70 9.07 -5.47
N PRO A 287 -14.85 9.99 -6.46
CA PRO A 287 -13.80 10.90 -6.88
C PRO A 287 -13.18 11.74 -5.76
N LYS A 288 -13.89 11.98 -4.66
CA LYS A 288 -13.38 12.72 -3.49
C LYS A 288 -12.12 12.09 -2.90
N TYR A 289 -12.02 10.76 -2.96
CA TYR A 289 -10.95 10.00 -2.30
C TYR A 289 -9.88 9.50 -3.28
N MET A 290 -10.00 9.84 -4.56
CA MET A 290 -9.00 9.51 -5.56
C MET A 290 -7.77 10.40 -5.39
N THR A 291 -6.66 9.79 -5.02
CA THR A 291 -5.35 10.44 -4.97
C THR A 291 -4.38 9.77 -5.93
N ASP A 292 -3.41 10.53 -6.46
CA ASP A 292 -2.36 9.97 -7.33
C ASP A 292 -1.26 9.27 -6.52
N THR A 293 -1.65 8.36 -5.64
CA THR A 293 -0.76 7.63 -4.74
C THR A 293 -0.96 6.13 -4.86
N ALA A 294 -0.01 5.35 -4.32
CA ALA A 294 -0.16 3.90 -4.22
C ALA A 294 -1.38 3.51 -3.35
N LEU A 295 -1.83 4.39 -2.45
CA LEU A 295 -2.97 4.13 -1.57
C LEU A 295 -4.24 3.87 -2.39
N SER A 296 -4.58 4.73 -3.36
CA SER A 296 -5.78 4.52 -4.20
C SER A 296 -5.76 3.19 -4.95
N VAL A 297 -4.58 2.74 -5.39
CA VAL A 297 -4.40 1.41 -6.02
C VAL A 297 -4.68 0.30 -5.01
N ARG A 298 -4.21 0.42 -3.77
CA ARG A 298 -4.46 -0.56 -2.70
C ARG A 298 -5.93 -0.59 -2.27
N VAL A 299 -6.57 0.56 -2.16
CA VAL A 299 -8.02 0.64 -1.89
C VAL A 299 -8.81 -0.05 -3.01
N ALA A 300 -8.52 0.27 -4.27
CA ALA A 300 -9.19 -0.42 -5.38
C ALA A 300 -8.90 -1.93 -5.38
N ALA A 301 -7.67 -2.35 -5.06
CA ALA A 301 -7.33 -3.77 -4.96
C ALA A 301 -8.06 -4.48 -3.80
N HIS A 302 -8.22 -3.81 -2.66
CA HIS A 302 -9.03 -4.30 -1.52
C HIS A 302 -10.46 -4.56 -1.97
N GLU A 303 -11.09 -3.58 -2.62
CA GLU A 303 -12.47 -3.73 -3.09
C GLU A 303 -12.57 -4.84 -4.16
N LEU A 304 -11.64 -4.89 -5.11
CA LEU A 304 -11.59 -5.98 -6.09
C LEU A 304 -11.50 -7.35 -5.39
N ALA A 305 -10.82 -7.46 -4.24
CA ALA A 305 -10.75 -8.72 -3.50
C ALA A 305 -12.13 -9.18 -2.99
N HIS A 306 -12.98 -8.25 -2.51
CA HIS A 306 -14.36 -8.55 -2.16
C HIS A 306 -15.16 -9.04 -3.37
N ALA A 307 -15.03 -8.37 -4.52
CA ALA A 307 -15.71 -8.76 -5.76
C ALA A 307 -15.17 -10.07 -6.35
N LEU A 308 -13.93 -10.46 -6.01
CA LEU A 308 -13.31 -11.73 -6.40
C LEU A 308 -13.62 -12.87 -5.43
N GLY A 309 -14.33 -12.60 -4.34
CA GLY A 309 -14.87 -13.62 -3.45
C GLY A 309 -14.39 -13.54 -2.01
N PHE A 310 -13.59 -12.55 -1.58
CA PHE A 310 -13.35 -12.29 -0.16
C PHE A 310 -14.63 -11.76 0.51
N SER A 311 -15.64 -12.62 0.65
CA SER A 311 -16.99 -12.27 1.07
C SER A 311 -17.51 -13.33 2.04
N LYS A 312 -18.63 -13.03 2.70
CA LYS A 312 -19.26 -13.96 3.65
C LYS A 312 -19.76 -15.23 2.95
N GLU A 313 -20.17 -15.12 1.69
CA GLU A 313 -20.70 -16.23 0.91
C GLU A 313 -19.58 -17.25 0.64
N SER A 314 -18.41 -16.81 0.17
CA SER A 314 -17.28 -17.71 -0.05
C SER A 314 -16.62 -18.15 1.27
N ILE A 315 -16.49 -17.22 2.22
CA ILE A 315 -15.93 -17.46 3.55
C ILE A 315 -17.07 -17.81 4.51
N GLY A 316 -17.41 -19.09 4.57
CA GLY A 316 -18.37 -19.63 5.52
C GLY A 316 -19.44 -20.48 4.85
N GLU A 317 -20.19 -19.90 3.91
CA GLU A 317 -21.37 -20.57 3.33
C GLU A 317 -21.01 -21.57 2.23
N ASN A 318 -20.04 -21.24 1.37
CA ASN A 318 -19.80 -22.01 0.13
C ASN A 318 -18.44 -22.72 0.06
N SER A 319 -17.42 -22.31 0.81
CA SER A 319 -16.06 -22.86 0.60
C SER A 319 -15.25 -23.03 1.89
N ILE A 320 -15.02 -21.95 2.64
CA ILE A 320 -14.04 -21.99 3.75
C ILE A 320 -14.76 -22.04 5.10
N LYS A 321 -14.37 -23.01 5.95
CA LYS A 321 -14.90 -23.12 7.30
C LYS A 321 -14.60 -21.87 8.13
N ILE A 322 -15.64 -21.29 8.72
CA ILE A 322 -15.51 -20.36 9.84
C ILE A 322 -15.63 -21.17 11.14
N SER A 323 -14.70 -20.95 12.07
CA SER A 323 -14.81 -21.45 13.44
C SER A 323 -15.04 -20.30 14.41
N GLU A 324 -15.75 -20.57 15.51
CA GLU A 324 -15.94 -19.61 16.58
C GLU A 324 -15.26 -20.11 17.85
N HIS A 325 -14.36 -19.31 18.39
CA HIS A 325 -13.60 -19.63 19.59
C HIS A 325 -13.71 -18.51 20.61
N ILE A 326 -13.72 -18.86 21.90
CA ILE A 326 -13.57 -17.86 22.96
C ILE A 326 -12.09 -17.50 23.04
N VAL A 327 -11.76 -16.33 22.52
CA VAL A 327 -10.39 -15.80 22.55
C VAL A 327 -10.41 -14.44 23.22
N ARG A 328 -9.49 -14.26 24.18
CA ARG A 328 -9.42 -13.04 25.00
C ARG A 328 -10.77 -12.73 25.70
N GLY A 329 -11.50 -13.76 26.10
CA GLY A 329 -12.78 -13.65 26.81
C GLY A 329 -13.97 -13.15 25.96
N THR A 330 -13.92 -13.34 24.64
CA THR A 330 -15.03 -13.00 23.72
C THR A 330 -15.08 -14.03 22.59
N HIS A 331 -16.27 -14.30 22.06
CA HIS A 331 -16.43 -15.14 20.87
C HIS A 331 -15.82 -14.43 19.66
N ARG A 332 -14.88 -15.09 18.98
CA ARG A 332 -14.21 -14.59 17.79
C ARG A 332 -14.40 -15.55 16.63
N ARG A 333 -14.79 -15.01 15.48
CA ARG A 333 -14.87 -15.74 14.23
C ARG A 333 -13.47 -15.84 13.62
N MET A 334 -13.10 -17.03 13.21
CA MET A 334 -11.81 -17.30 12.59
C MET A 334 -12.02 -18.03 11.27
N VAL A 335 -11.27 -17.61 10.25
CA VAL A 335 -11.18 -18.36 9.00
C VAL A 335 -10.22 -19.51 9.23
N ALA A 336 -10.73 -20.74 9.14
CA ALA A 336 -10.05 -21.96 9.53
C ALA A 336 -9.73 -22.86 8.32
N GLY A 337 -9.50 -22.26 7.15
CA GLY A 337 -9.03 -22.96 5.96
C GLY A 337 -7.59 -23.48 6.11
N LYS A 338 -7.22 -24.49 5.33
CA LYS A 338 -5.93 -25.17 5.44
C LYS A 338 -4.77 -24.21 5.20
N HIS A 339 -4.80 -23.49 4.08
CA HIS A 339 -3.74 -22.54 3.75
C HIS A 339 -3.77 -21.35 4.70
N VAL A 340 -4.95 -20.88 5.11
CA VAL A 340 -5.07 -19.77 6.08
C VAL A 340 -4.39 -20.13 7.39
N GLN A 341 -4.64 -21.33 7.93
CA GLN A 341 -3.95 -21.80 9.13
C GLN A 341 -2.44 -21.88 8.93
N GLU A 342 -1.97 -22.45 7.83
CA GLU A 342 -0.54 -22.57 7.53
C GLU A 342 0.15 -21.19 7.48
N LYS A 343 -0.41 -20.25 6.73
CA LYS A 343 0.17 -18.92 6.54
C LYS A 343 0.05 -18.05 7.79
N ALA A 344 -1.04 -18.18 8.55
CA ALA A 344 -1.18 -17.49 9.83
C ALA A 344 -0.16 -18.02 10.87
N LYS A 345 -0.01 -19.35 11.00
CA LYS A 345 1.01 -19.95 11.88
C LYS A 345 2.41 -19.45 11.53
N ALA A 346 2.74 -19.42 10.24
CA ALA A 346 4.03 -18.93 9.75
C ALA A 346 4.23 -17.42 10.01
N HIS A 347 3.21 -16.60 9.75
CA HIS A 347 3.27 -15.15 9.95
C HIS A 347 3.50 -14.81 11.42
N PHE A 348 2.65 -15.32 12.32
CA PHE A 348 2.73 -15.00 13.75
C PHE A 348 3.80 -15.81 14.50
N GLY A 349 4.31 -16.90 13.93
CA GLY A 349 5.19 -17.84 14.65
C GLY A 349 4.48 -18.58 15.78
N CYS A 350 3.19 -18.92 15.59
CA CYS A 350 2.36 -19.58 16.59
C CYS A 350 1.76 -20.88 16.03
N ASN A 351 2.39 -22.03 16.31
CA ASN A 351 1.98 -23.33 15.75
C ASN A 351 0.61 -23.81 16.24
N SER A 352 0.14 -23.34 17.39
CA SER A 352 -1.17 -23.71 17.96
C SER A 352 -2.33 -22.89 17.40
N LEU A 353 -2.11 -22.06 16.38
CA LEU A 353 -3.15 -21.20 15.84
C LEU A 353 -4.11 -22.00 14.95
N GLU A 354 -5.42 -21.89 15.20
CA GLU A 354 -6.45 -22.70 14.51
C GLU A 354 -7.11 -21.95 13.34
N GLY A 355 -6.79 -20.67 13.15
CA GLY A 355 -7.30 -19.84 12.06
C GLY A 355 -6.87 -18.39 12.20
N MET A 356 -7.30 -17.56 11.25
CA MET A 356 -7.07 -16.11 11.27
C MET A 356 -8.34 -15.38 11.68
N GLU A 357 -8.25 -14.47 12.64
CA GLU A 357 -9.39 -13.77 13.23
C GLU A 357 -9.97 -12.71 12.27
N LEU A 358 -11.29 -12.71 12.14
CA LEU A 358 -12.04 -11.69 11.40
C LEU A 358 -12.42 -10.51 12.31
N GLU A 359 -12.60 -9.36 11.70
CA GLU A 359 -13.10 -8.17 12.38
C GLU A 359 -14.52 -8.38 12.94
N ASP A 360 -14.76 -7.85 14.14
CA ASP A 360 -16.03 -7.93 14.86
C ASP A 360 -16.32 -6.67 15.70
N GLU A 361 -15.51 -5.60 15.57
CA GLU A 361 -15.70 -4.37 16.36
C GLU A 361 -17.06 -3.67 16.14
N ASP A 362 -17.65 -3.75 14.94
CA ASP A 362 -18.99 -3.18 14.67
C ASP A 362 -20.12 -4.24 14.68
N GLY A 363 -19.83 -5.44 15.17
CA GLY A 363 -20.80 -6.53 15.28
C GLY A 363 -21.43 -6.90 13.94
N ALA A 364 -22.74 -6.73 13.78
CA ALA A 364 -23.49 -7.24 12.62
C ALA A 364 -23.06 -6.62 11.28
N SER A 365 -22.52 -5.39 11.24
CA SER A 365 -22.00 -4.78 10.01
C SER A 365 -20.66 -5.39 9.59
N SER A 366 -19.69 -5.54 10.50
CA SER A 366 -18.41 -6.24 10.23
C SER A 366 -18.63 -7.71 9.84
N ARG A 367 -19.78 -8.29 10.21
CA ARG A 367 -20.16 -9.66 9.80
C ARG A 367 -20.63 -9.77 8.36
N LYS A 368 -21.15 -8.69 7.77
CA LYS A 368 -21.64 -8.69 6.38
C LYS A 368 -20.49 -8.61 5.37
N ILE A 369 -19.44 -7.85 5.70
CA ILE A 369 -18.27 -7.66 4.84
C ILE A 369 -17.05 -8.08 5.66
N PRO A 370 -16.54 -9.32 5.46
CA PRO A 370 -15.45 -9.84 6.27
C PRO A 370 -14.16 -9.08 5.98
N HIS A 371 -13.46 -8.71 7.04
CA HIS A 371 -12.10 -8.16 7.02
C HIS A 371 -11.24 -8.92 8.02
N TRP A 372 -9.93 -8.88 7.87
CA TRP A 372 -9.04 -9.31 8.94
C TRP A 372 -9.15 -8.35 10.12
N THR A 373 -9.06 -8.86 11.34
CA THR A 373 -9.03 -7.94 12.49
C THR A 373 -7.82 -7.02 12.41
N GLU A 374 -8.05 -5.71 12.53
CA GLU A 374 -6.98 -4.71 12.40
C GLU A 374 -5.88 -4.95 13.45
N ARG A 375 -6.26 -5.43 14.63
CA ARG A 375 -5.33 -5.82 15.70
C ARG A 375 -4.23 -6.74 15.21
N HIS A 376 -4.54 -7.73 14.38
CA HIS A 376 -3.58 -8.76 13.95
C HIS A 376 -2.93 -8.40 12.60
N ALA A 377 -3.58 -7.56 11.80
CA ALA A 377 -3.25 -7.38 10.39
C ALA A 377 -3.40 -5.92 9.91
N ARG A 378 -3.02 -4.93 10.72
CA ARG A 378 -3.21 -3.49 10.45
C ARG A 378 -2.77 -3.03 9.04
N ASP A 379 -1.63 -3.53 8.59
CA ASP A 379 -1.03 -3.13 7.31
C ASP A 379 -1.42 -4.05 6.13
N GLU A 380 -2.34 -5.00 6.35
CA GLU A 380 -2.76 -6.01 5.36
C GLU A 380 -3.77 -5.42 4.37
N LEU A 381 -3.82 -5.96 3.15
CA LEU A 381 -4.75 -5.54 2.10
C LEU A 381 -6.19 -5.54 2.58
N MET A 382 -6.65 -6.57 3.30
CA MET A 382 -8.02 -6.77 3.76
C MET A 382 -8.23 -6.37 5.23
N ALA A 383 -7.42 -5.46 5.75
CA ALA A 383 -7.72 -4.75 7.00
C ALA A 383 -8.91 -3.79 6.80
N PRO A 384 -9.75 -3.54 7.82
CA PRO A 384 -10.93 -2.66 7.71
C PRO A 384 -10.55 -1.20 7.48
N THR A 385 -9.41 -0.78 8.04
CA THR A 385 -8.83 0.54 7.85
C THR A 385 -7.64 0.42 6.92
N VAL A 386 -7.62 1.24 5.87
CA VAL A 386 -6.57 1.16 4.84
C VAL A 386 -5.28 1.78 5.37
N GLY A 387 -4.40 0.95 5.92
CA GLY A 387 -3.01 1.29 6.23
C GLY A 387 -2.13 1.15 4.98
N ALA A 388 -1.09 0.32 5.07
CA ALA A 388 -0.19 0.08 3.94
C ALA A 388 -0.86 -0.66 2.76
N GLY A 389 -1.81 -1.56 3.06
CA GLY A 389 -2.50 -2.40 2.09
C GLY A 389 -1.61 -3.48 1.45
N TYR A 390 -0.74 -4.12 2.23
CA TYR A 390 0.13 -5.19 1.75
C TYR A 390 -0.69 -6.43 1.36
N TYR A 391 -0.53 -6.91 0.13
CA TYR A 391 -1.18 -8.12 -0.35
C TYR A 391 -0.37 -9.34 0.12
N THR A 392 -0.64 -9.74 1.36
CA THR A 392 0.16 -10.77 2.04
C THR A 392 -0.31 -12.19 1.72
N ALA A 393 0.47 -13.15 2.19
CA ALA A 393 0.10 -14.56 2.16
C ALA A 393 -1.20 -14.86 2.94
N LEU A 394 -1.65 -14.00 3.86
CA LEU A 394 -2.90 -14.21 4.61
C LEU A 394 -4.13 -14.10 3.70
N THR A 395 -4.25 -13.00 2.94
CA THR A 395 -5.34 -12.83 1.98
C THR A 395 -5.24 -13.79 0.81
N MET A 396 -4.02 -14.05 0.30
CA MET A 396 -3.82 -15.05 -0.75
C MET A 396 -4.24 -16.46 -0.29
N ALA A 397 -4.07 -16.80 0.98
CA ALA A 397 -4.49 -18.08 1.50
C ALA A 397 -6.00 -18.29 1.51
N VAL A 398 -6.78 -17.21 1.72
CA VAL A 398 -8.23 -17.26 1.55
C VAL A 398 -8.59 -17.62 0.12
N PHE A 399 -7.98 -16.97 -0.88
CA PHE A 399 -8.21 -17.33 -2.28
C PHE A 399 -7.78 -18.76 -2.62
N ALA A 400 -6.67 -19.26 -2.05
CA ALA A 400 -6.25 -20.64 -2.24
C ALA A 400 -7.22 -21.66 -1.63
N ASP A 401 -7.80 -21.35 -0.46
CA ASP A 401 -8.78 -22.20 0.25
C ASP A 401 -10.18 -22.16 -0.38
N MET A 402 -10.45 -21.25 -1.33
CA MET A 402 -11.66 -21.29 -2.16
C MET A 402 -11.63 -22.38 -3.23
N GLU A 403 -10.45 -22.97 -3.49
CA GLU A 403 -10.19 -24.07 -4.42
C GLU A 403 -10.37 -23.77 -5.92
N TYR A 404 -11.18 -22.77 -6.28
CA TYR A 404 -11.31 -22.29 -7.67
C TYR A 404 -10.21 -21.31 -8.09
N TYR A 405 -9.34 -20.89 -7.17
CA TYR A 405 -8.08 -20.20 -7.46
C TYR A 405 -6.87 -21.04 -7.04
N ARG A 406 -5.78 -20.87 -7.78
CA ARG A 406 -4.42 -21.13 -7.29
C ARG A 406 -3.74 -19.78 -7.05
N VAL A 407 -2.71 -19.78 -6.21
CA VAL A 407 -2.01 -18.55 -5.88
C VAL A 407 -0.50 -18.66 -6.10
N ASN A 408 0.08 -17.59 -6.63
CA ASN A 408 1.52 -17.46 -6.78
C ASN A 408 2.13 -16.90 -5.49
N TRP A 409 2.49 -17.79 -4.56
CA TRP A 409 3.02 -17.43 -3.25
C TRP A 409 4.29 -16.56 -3.28
N SER A 410 5.08 -16.58 -4.37
CA SER A 410 6.29 -15.75 -4.47
C SER A 410 5.98 -14.26 -4.56
N MET A 411 4.75 -13.90 -4.93
CA MET A 411 4.28 -12.52 -5.03
C MET A 411 3.68 -12.00 -3.71
N ALA A 412 3.67 -12.81 -2.65
CA ALA A 412 3.18 -12.40 -1.35
C ALA A 412 4.06 -11.28 -0.77
N GLU A 413 3.44 -10.18 -0.39
CA GLU A 413 4.15 -9.06 0.22
C GLU A 413 4.39 -9.34 1.72
N PRO A 414 5.59 -9.03 2.24
CA PRO A 414 5.86 -9.18 3.67
C PRO A 414 5.16 -8.07 4.46
N MET A 415 4.57 -8.42 5.58
CA MET A 415 4.02 -7.46 6.54
C MET A 415 4.79 -7.53 7.86
N SER A 416 5.29 -6.39 8.35
CA SER A 416 6.03 -6.34 9.62
C SER A 416 5.11 -6.51 10.82
N TRP A 417 3.90 -5.94 10.74
CA TRP A 417 2.87 -6.03 11.77
C TRP A 417 2.46 -7.48 12.03
N GLY A 418 2.43 -7.89 13.30
CA GLY A 418 2.09 -9.26 13.68
C GLY A 418 3.17 -10.31 13.38
N SER A 419 4.21 -9.99 12.60
CA SER A 419 5.20 -11.00 12.21
C SER A 419 6.02 -11.48 13.41
N ARG A 420 6.04 -12.81 13.64
CA ARG A 420 6.76 -13.49 14.73
C ARG A 420 6.45 -12.93 16.12
N THR A 421 5.21 -12.53 16.38
CA THR A 421 4.76 -12.07 17.70
C THR A 421 4.55 -13.21 18.71
N GLY A 422 4.47 -14.45 18.23
CA GLY A 422 4.19 -15.62 19.05
C GLY A 422 2.73 -15.72 19.51
N CYS A 423 2.41 -16.79 20.22
CA CYS A 423 1.03 -17.07 20.62
C CYS A 423 0.49 -16.14 21.69
N ASP A 424 1.36 -15.56 22.53
CA ASP A 424 0.95 -14.73 23.66
C ASP A 424 0.24 -13.46 23.20
N PHE A 425 0.73 -12.83 22.12
CA PHE A 425 0.04 -11.71 21.50
C PHE A 425 -1.38 -12.07 21.07
N LEU A 426 -1.58 -13.26 20.49
CA LEU A 426 -2.88 -13.68 19.95
C LEU A 426 -3.86 -14.05 21.07
N LYS A 427 -3.36 -14.68 22.16
CA LYS A 427 -4.18 -15.21 23.25
C LYS A 427 -4.50 -14.20 24.35
N ASN A 428 -3.60 -13.25 24.61
CA ASN A 428 -3.73 -12.31 25.72
C ASN A 428 -4.33 -10.96 25.27
N LYS A 429 -5.04 -10.30 26.19
CA LYS A 429 -5.54 -8.93 25.97
C LYS A 429 -4.37 -7.94 26.02
N CYS A 430 -4.48 -6.85 25.25
CA CYS A 430 -3.45 -5.81 25.21
C CYS A 430 -3.23 -5.17 26.60
N ASN A 431 -4.30 -4.84 27.33
CA ASN A 431 -4.20 -4.29 28.70
C ASN A 431 -3.71 -5.29 29.76
N ALA A 432 -3.78 -6.59 29.48
CA ALA A 432 -3.26 -7.62 30.39
C ALA A 432 -1.78 -7.90 30.14
N THR A 433 -1.21 -7.35 29.06
CA THR A 433 0.20 -7.51 28.71
C THR A 433 1.00 -6.41 29.37
N THR A 434 1.86 -6.77 30.32
CA THR A 434 2.83 -5.84 30.92
C THR A 434 3.84 -5.40 29.87
N ASN A 435 4.19 -4.11 29.85
CA ASN A 435 5.15 -3.54 28.90
C ASN A 435 4.88 -3.92 27.42
N LEU A 436 3.67 -3.62 26.92
CA LEU A 436 3.26 -3.96 25.55
C LEU A 436 4.24 -3.40 24.49
N ALA A 437 4.70 -2.15 24.67
CA ALA A 437 5.66 -1.51 23.78
C ALA A 437 7.03 -2.20 23.80
N GLY A 438 7.51 -2.64 24.97
CA GLY A 438 8.77 -3.39 25.06
C GLY A 438 8.69 -4.81 24.49
N ASN A 439 7.54 -5.48 24.64
CA ASN A 439 7.35 -6.84 24.11
C ASN A 439 7.12 -6.86 22.59
N TYR A 440 6.49 -5.82 22.04
CA TYR A 440 6.18 -5.72 20.62
C TYR A 440 6.55 -4.33 20.04
N PRO A 441 7.84 -3.94 20.09
CA PRO A 441 8.28 -2.57 19.76
C PRO A 441 8.15 -2.21 18.28
N ARG A 442 7.88 -3.19 17.40
CA ARG A 442 7.58 -2.98 15.98
C ARG A 442 6.11 -2.68 15.69
N MET A 443 5.25 -2.81 16.70
CA MET A 443 3.81 -2.64 16.58
C MET A 443 3.30 -1.55 17.51
N PHE A 444 3.76 -1.53 18.76
CA PHE A 444 3.31 -0.60 19.76
C PHE A 444 4.44 0.30 20.26
N CYS A 445 4.06 1.48 20.71
CA CYS A 445 4.93 2.45 21.37
C CYS A 445 4.35 2.83 22.75
N ASP A 446 5.19 3.44 23.58
CA ASP A 446 4.83 3.93 24.90
C ASP A 446 4.06 5.25 24.73
N ASP A 447 2.84 5.30 25.29
CA ASP A 447 1.97 6.45 25.14
C ASP A 447 2.49 7.70 25.86
N SER A 448 3.40 7.52 26.82
CA SER A 448 4.10 8.61 27.50
C SER A 448 5.20 9.25 26.62
N ASP A 449 5.69 8.56 25.60
CA ASP A 449 6.72 9.04 24.67
C ASP A 449 6.09 9.78 23.48
N LYS A 450 5.73 11.06 23.71
CA LYS A 450 5.14 11.93 22.69
C LYS A 450 6.15 12.69 21.83
N GLU A 451 7.41 12.73 22.24
CA GLU A 451 8.44 13.55 21.58
C GLU A 451 9.30 12.75 20.59
N THR A 452 9.47 11.46 20.81
CA THR A 452 10.33 10.65 19.93
C THR A 452 9.67 10.41 18.58
N LEU A 453 10.31 10.91 17.52
CA LEU A 453 9.95 10.58 16.15
C LEU A 453 10.28 9.12 15.84
N ARG A 454 9.29 8.40 15.34
CA ARG A 454 9.37 6.98 15.00
C ARG A 454 8.81 6.76 13.59
N CYS A 455 9.23 5.69 12.93
CA CYS A 455 8.58 5.26 11.70
C CYS A 455 7.23 4.61 12.02
N THR A 456 6.23 4.85 11.19
CA THR A 456 5.01 4.03 11.18
C THR A 456 5.35 2.56 10.89
N SER A 457 4.47 1.62 11.25
CA SER A 457 4.72 0.17 11.10
C SER A 457 5.01 -0.25 9.66
N ASP A 458 4.43 0.47 8.71
CA ASP A 458 4.63 0.30 7.27
C ASP A 458 5.86 1.04 6.71
N ARG A 459 6.52 1.86 7.54
CA ARG A 459 7.68 2.71 7.22
C ARG A 459 7.44 3.74 6.12
N ARG A 460 6.18 4.11 5.88
CA ARG A 460 5.83 5.13 4.86
C ARG A 460 5.88 6.56 5.39
N HIS A 461 5.76 6.72 6.71
CA HIS A 461 5.74 8.03 7.34
C HIS A 461 6.60 8.06 8.61
N VAL A 462 6.96 9.26 9.04
CA VAL A 462 7.55 9.54 10.35
C VAL A 462 6.46 10.19 11.19
N GLY A 463 6.30 9.71 12.41
CA GLY A 463 5.23 10.14 13.30
C GLY A 463 5.64 10.07 14.76
N THR A 464 4.70 10.35 15.66
CA THR A 464 4.87 10.22 17.12
C THR A 464 3.93 9.15 17.66
N CYS A 465 4.10 8.77 18.93
CA CYS A 465 3.23 7.79 19.54
C CYS A 465 1.85 8.40 19.85
N THR A 466 0.83 8.00 19.10
CA THR A 466 -0.57 8.37 19.33
C THR A 466 -1.29 7.20 19.97
N ALA A 467 -1.82 7.41 21.18
CA ALA A 467 -2.19 6.33 22.09
C ALA A 467 -1.05 5.30 22.18
N THR A 468 -1.19 4.11 21.58
CA THR A 468 -0.20 3.02 21.71
C THR A 468 0.50 2.65 20.40
N ILE A 469 0.37 3.47 19.35
CA ILE A 469 0.94 3.21 18.02
C ILE A 469 1.52 4.48 17.40
N VAL A 470 2.40 4.31 16.42
CA VAL A 470 3.01 5.44 15.71
C VAL A 470 2.10 5.85 14.56
N GLU A 471 1.69 7.11 14.56
CA GLU A 471 0.85 7.72 13.52
C GLU A 471 1.47 9.02 13.03
N ASN A 472 1.23 9.36 11.76
CA ASN A 472 1.76 10.56 11.08
C ASN A 472 1.01 11.84 11.48
#